data_AF-L7MMV2-F1
#
_entry.id   AF-L7MMV2-F1
#
_cell.length_a   1.000
_cell.length_b   1.000
_cell.length_c   1.000
_cell.angle_alpha   90.00
_cell.angle_beta   90.00
_cell.angle_gamma   90.00
#
_symmetry.space_group_name_H-M   'P 1'
#
loop_
_entity.id
_entity.type
_entity.pdbx_description
1 polymer ?
#
loop_
_entity_poly.entity_id
_entity_poly.type
_entity_poly.pdbx_seq_one_letter_code
_entity_poly.pdbx_strand_id
1 'polypeptide(L)'
;MRAEVLILSILFFSVARGGGPVKQAKELEGYDDNHPGYQNHLSKCNAYKSRRRCYDYRSEGYHLNGAYGLCLSNDYNHCGVDRNHFANCSACMTYCSVSACADKMYAQES
;
A
#
# COMPACT_ATOMS: atom_id res chain seq x y z
N MET A 1 4.79 63.29 8.17
CA MET A 1 5.67 62.17 7.75
C MET A 1 6.08 61.49 9.07
N ARG A 2 5.36 60.54 9.70
CA ARG A 2 4.82 59.21 9.33
C ARG A 2 5.85 58.30 8.67
N ALA A 3 6.01 57.09 9.25
CA ALA A 3 7.16 56.17 9.17
C ALA A 3 8.30 56.71 10.06
N GLU A 4 8.88 56.05 11.05
CA GLU A 4 9.28 54.64 11.14
C GLU A 4 9.60 54.31 12.61
N VAL A 5 8.73 53.65 13.37
CA VAL A 5 9.17 52.81 14.53
C VAL A 5 8.11 51.73 14.76
N LEU A 6 7.87 50.90 13.75
CA LEU A 6 6.93 49.79 13.83
C LEU A 6 7.49 48.55 13.12
N ILE A 7 8.80 48.35 13.26
CA ILE A 7 9.52 47.22 12.66
C ILE A 7 10.40 46.58 13.74
N LEU A 8 9.80 46.06 14.81
CA LEU A 8 10.53 45.26 15.80
C LEU A 8 9.66 44.23 16.54
N SER A 9 8.48 43.91 16.00
CA SER A 9 7.50 43.03 16.68
C SER A 9 7.14 41.75 15.91
N ILE A 10 7.83 41.43 14.80
CA ILE A 10 7.46 40.29 13.92
C ILE A 10 8.55 39.22 13.87
N LEU A 11 9.05 38.76 15.03
CA LEU A 11 9.97 37.62 15.08
C LEU A 11 9.67 36.65 16.23
N PHE A 12 8.39 36.46 16.59
CA PHE A 12 7.98 35.41 17.52
C PHE A 12 6.71 34.67 17.09
N PHE A 13 6.58 34.38 15.79
CA PHE A 13 5.79 33.22 15.39
C PHE A 13 6.73 32.02 15.34
N SER A 14 7.08 31.55 16.53
CA SER A 14 7.58 30.19 16.74
C SER A 14 6.62 29.29 15.99
N VAL A 15 7.08 28.70 14.89
CA VAL A 15 6.36 27.66 14.19
C VAL A 15 6.17 26.57 15.23
N ALA A 16 4.99 26.50 15.84
CA ALA A 16 4.54 25.34 16.56
C ALA A 16 4.43 24.24 15.50
N ARG A 17 5.58 23.65 15.16
CA ARG A 17 5.67 22.36 14.48
C ARG A 17 5.01 21.40 15.46
N GLY A 18 3.69 21.24 15.29
CA GLY A 18 2.90 20.29 16.06
C GLY A 18 3.55 18.92 15.92
N GLY A 19 4.26 18.51 16.96
CA GLY A 19 4.68 17.14 17.20
C GLY A 19 3.48 16.32 17.63
N GLY A 20 2.42 16.33 16.82
CA GLY A 20 1.37 15.34 16.94
C GLY A 20 2.00 13.97 16.71
N PRO A 21 1.53 12.90 17.39
CA PRO A 21 2.03 11.56 17.15
C PRO A 21 1.95 11.30 15.64
N VAL A 22 3.08 10.91 15.04
CA VAL A 22 3.12 10.44 13.66
C VAL A 22 2.12 9.31 13.59
N LYS A 23 0.99 9.52 12.91
CA LYS A 23 0.01 8.45 12.68
C LYS A 23 0.77 7.33 12.00
N GLN A 24 0.91 6.19 12.68
CA GLN A 24 1.58 5.04 12.09
C GLN A 24 0.77 4.66 10.85
N ALA A 25 1.46 4.48 9.72
CA ALA A 25 0.82 3.99 8.52
C ALA A 25 0.20 2.63 8.84
N LYS A 26 -1.13 2.51 8.65
CA LYS A 26 -1.83 1.25 8.88
C LYS A 26 -1.31 0.21 7.86
N GLU A 27 -1.01 -0.98 8.34
CA GLU A 27 -0.47 -2.06 7.51
C GLU A 27 -1.55 -2.63 6.57
N LEU A 28 -1.12 -3.10 5.40
CA LEU A 28 -2.00 -3.81 4.47
C LEU A 28 -2.30 -5.23 4.97
N GLU A 29 -3.53 -5.67 4.78
CA GLU A 29 -4.01 -7.00 5.17
C GLU A 29 -3.71 -8.06 4.10
N GLY A 30 -3.84 -9.33 4.45
CA GLY A 30 -3.72 -10.45 3.50
C GLY A 30 -2.32 -11.03 3.32
N TYR A 31 -1.35 -10.59 4.13
CA TYR A 31 0.05 -11.04 4.09
C TYR A 31 0.46 -11.89 5.29
N ASP A 32 -0.47 -12.18 6.21
CA ASP A 32 -0.24 -13.04 7.36
C ASP A 32 -0.44 -14.51 6.95
N ASP A 33 0.34 -15.43 7.51
CA ASP A 33 0.34 -16.85 7.10
C ASP A 33 -1.02 -17.55 7.25
N ASN A 34 -1.86 -17.04 8.15
CA ASN A 34 -3.19 -17.57 8.45
C ASN A 34 -4.32 -16.89 7.66
N HIS A 35 -4.01 -15.96 6.75
CA HIS A 35 -5.05 -15.32 5.97
C HIS A 35 -5.69 -16.34 5.01
N PRO A 36 -7.02 -16.48 4.97
CA PRO A 36 -7.72 -17.56 4.27
C PRO A 36 -7.66 -17.48 2.74
N GLY A 37 -6.77 -16.65 2.16
CA GLY A 37 -6.65 -16.44 0.73
C GLY A 37 -7.82 -15.68 0.13
N TYR A 38 -7.91 -15.68 -1.21
CA TYR A 38 -9.00 -15.01 -1.91
C TYR A 38 -10.25 -15.90 -1.90
N GLN A 39 -11.30 -15.43 -1.21
CA GLN A 39 -12.54 -16.18 -0.95
C GLN A 39 -13.40 -16.45 -2.20
N ASN A 40 -13.00 -15.97 -3.38
CA ASN A 40 -13.72 -16.23 -4.62
C ASN A 40 -13.32 -17.59 -5.21
N HIS A 41 -14.13 -18.61 -4.97
CA HIS A 41 -13.90 -19.97 -5.47
C HIS A 41 -13.85 -20.11 -7.00
N LEU A 42 -14.35 -19.12 -7.76
CA LEU A 42 -14.27 -19.12 -9.22
C LEU A 42 -12.92 -18.60 -9.75
N SER A 43 -12.14 -17.93 -8.90
CA SER A 43 -10.82 -17.43 -9.26
C SER A 43 -9.78 -18.56 -9.25
N LYS A 44 -8.93 -18.61 -10.28
CA LYS A 44 -7.75 -19.50 -10.33
C LYS A 44 -6.71 -19.18 -9.27
N CYS A 45 -6.87 -18.05 -8.57
CA CYS A 45 -5.96 -17.53 -7.57
C CYS A 45 -6.53 -17.62 -6.14
N ASN A 46 -7.65 -18.33 -5.94
CA ASN A 46 -8.31 -18.45 -4.63
C ASN A 46 -7.36 -18.94 -3.51
N ALA A 47 -6.46 -19.87 -3.82
CA ALA A 47 -5.48 -20.43 -2.89
C ALA A 47 -4.13 -19.70 -2.91
N TYR A 48 -3.99 -18.60 -3.65
CA TYR A 48 -2.73 -17.90 -3.78
C TYR A 48 -2.41 -17.13 -2.50
N LYS A 49 -1.14 -17.20 -2.12
CA LYS A 49 -0.63 -16.56 -0.90
C LYS A 49 0.13 -15.29 -1.26
N SER A 50 0.08 -14.34 -0.33
CA SER A 50 0.91 -13.15 -0.33
C SER A 50 1.79 -13.18 0.92
N ARG A 51 2.92 -12.50 0.88
CA ARG A 51 3.84 -12.42 2.01
C ARG A 51 4.37 -11.03 2.24
N ARG A 52 4.84 -10.82 3.46
CA ARG A 52 5.67 -9.66 3.79
C ARG A 52 7.14 -9.91 3.44
N ARG A 53 7.90 -8.83 3.27
CA ARG A 53 9.37 -8.82 3.11
C ARG A 53 9.85 -9.65 1.92
N CYS A 54 9.85 -9.00 0.77
CA CYS A 54 10.17 -9.56 -0.53
C CYS A 54 11.65 -9.34 -0.83
N TYR A 55 12.47 -10.26 -0.32
CA TYR A 55 13.94 -10.19 -0.41
C TYR A 55 14.51 -10.60 -1.79
N ASP A 56 13.66 -11.01 -2.72
CA ASP A 56 14.02 -11.56 -4.03
C ASP A 56 13.52 -10.68 -5.20
N TYR A 57 13.81 -11.11 -6.44
CA TYR A 57 13.41 -10.50 -7.72
C TYR A 57 11.89 -10.32 -7.91
N ARG A 58 11.09 -10.68 -6.90
CA ARG A 58 9.63 -10.55 -6.90
C ARG A 58 9.15 -9.20 -6.38
N SER A 59 10.06 -8.24 -6.14
CA SER A 59 9.72 -6.85 -5.84
C SER A 59 9.16 -6.09 -7.04
N GLU A 60 9.26 -6.64 -8.26
CA GLU A 60 8.64 -6.11 -9.47
C GLU A 60 7.41 -6.93 -9.88
N GLY A 61 6.50 -6.33 -10.65
CA GLY A 61 5.28 -6.99 -11.14
C GLY A 61 4.08 -6.81 -10.21
N TYR A 62 3.10 -7.71 -10.33
CA TYR A 62 1.85 -7.68 -9.57
C TYR A 62 1.54 -9.04 -8.94
N HIS A 63 0.70 -9.04 -7.92
CA HIS A 63 0.15 -10.22 -7.28
C HIS A 63 -1.31 -9.99 -6.91
N LEU A 64 -2.11 -11.04 -6.78
CA LEU A 64 -3.44 -10.93 -6.20
C LEU A 64 -3.32 -10.82 -4.68
N ASN A 65 -3.94 -9.80 -4.10
CA ASN A 65 -4.19 -9.76 -2.67
C ASN A 65 -5.59 -10.28 -2.36
N GLY A 66 -5.68 -11.38 -1.60
CA GLY A 66 -6.95 -12.05 -1.30
C GLY A 66 -7.86 -11.28 -0.35
N ALA A 67 -7.31 -10.44 0.53
CA ALA A 67 -8.09 -9.62 1.46
C ALA A 67 -8.90 -8.55 0.73
N TYR A 68 -8.28 -7.92 -0.28
CA TYR A 68 -8.88 -6.83 -1.04
C TYR A 68 -9.51 -7.28 -2.37
N GLY A 69 -9.24 -8.52 -2.81
CA GLY A 69 -9.79 -9.07 -4.06
C GLY A 69 -9.33 -8.32 -5.31
N LEU A 70 -8.12 -7.78 -5.29
CA LEU A 70 -7.55 -6.96 -6.37
C LEU A 70 -6.05 -7.25 -6.54
N CYS A 71 -5.54 -6.91 -7.73
CA CYS A 71 -4.14 -7.09 -8.06
C CYS A 71 -3.31 -5.90 -7.55
N LEU A 72 -2.32 -6.15 -6.70
CA LEU A 72 -1.40 -5.14 -6.17
C LEU A 72 -0.05 -5.22 -6.85
N SER A 73 0.57 -4.07 -7.11
CA SER A 73 1.98 -4.04 -7.45
C SER A 73 2.79 -4.66 -6.33
N ASN A 74 3.78 -5.46 -6.69
CA ASN A 74 4.78 -5.90 -5.74
C ASN A 74 5.63 -4.72 -5.30
N ASP A 75 6.10 -4.78 -4.07
CA ASP A 75 7.15 -3.93 -3.52
C ASP A 75 8.05 -4.75 -2.58
N TYR A 76 9.02 -4.09 -1.95
CA TYR A 76 9.94 -4.76 -1.03
C TYR A 76 9.26 -5.34 0.23
N ASN A 77 8.11 -4.80 0.60
CA ASN A 77 7.37 -5.18 1.81
C ASN A 77 6.22 -6.14 1.51
N HIS A 78 5.70 -6.16 0.28
CA HIS A 78 4.46 -6.83 -0.10
C HIS A 78 4.61 -7.46 -1.49
N CYS A 79 4.46 -8.77 -1.58
CA CYS A 79 4.48 -9.48 -2.86
C CYS A 79 3.74 -10.81 -2.74
N GLY A 80 3.41 -11.39 -3.89
CA GLY A 80 2.86 -12.73 -3.94
C GLY A 80 3.92 -13.82 -3.88
N VAL A 81 3.46 -15.01 -3.46
CA VAL A 81 4.26 -16.22 -3.32
C VAL A 81 4.01 -17.16 -4.51
N ASP A 82 5.06 -17.82 -4.96
CA ASP A 82 5.11 -18.79 -6.06
C ASP A 82 4.41 -18.32 -7.34
N ARG A 83 3.22 -18.86 -7.62
CA ARG A 83 2.43 -18.56 -8.82
C ARG A 83 1.66 -17.25 -8.70
N ASN A 84 1.63 -16.64 -7.52
CA ASN A 84 1.02 -15.34 -7.30
C ASN A 84 1.97 -14.20 -7.73
N HIS A 85 2.59 -14.32 -8.89
CA HIS A 85 3.50 -13.30 -9.42
C HIS A 85 3.21 -13.14 -10.91
N PHE A 86 2.93 -11.91 -11.32
CA PHE A 86 2.52 -11.56 -12.66
C PHE A 86 3.35 -10.41 -13.18
N ALA A 87 3.72 -10.45 -14.45
CA ALA A 87 4.57 -9.41 -15.05
C ALA A 87 3.91 -8.02 -15.06
N ASN A 88 2.57 -7.95 -15.13
CA ASN A 88 1.82 -6.69 -15.16
C ASN A 88 0.39 -6.88 -14.63
N CYS A 89 -0.27 -5.75 -14.37
CA CYS A 89 -1.64 -5.70 -13.87
C CYS A 89 -2.63 -6.46 -14.75
N SER A 90 -2.57 -6.30 -16.08
CA SER A 90 -3.50 -6.96 -17.01
C SER A 90 -3.40 -8.49 -16.93
N ALA A 91 -2.17 -9.03 -16.82
CA ALA A 91 -1.94 -10.46 -16.67
C ALA A 91 -2.55 -11.00 -15.36
N CYS A 92 -2.36 -10.28 -14.26
CA CYS A 92 -2.94 -10.64 -12.96
C CYS A 92 -4.48 -10.62 -13.01
N MET A 93 -5.08 -9.52 -13.49
CA MET A 93 -6.54 -9.37 -13.56
C MET A 93 -7.19 -10.46 -14.41
N THR A 94 -6.60 -10.73 -15.59
CA THR A 94 -7.12 -11.74 -16.52
C THR A 94 -7.01 -13.14 -15.94
N TYR A 95 -5.87 -13.47 -15.34
CA TYR A 95 -5.64 -14.82 -14.82
C TYR A 95 -6.44 -15.11 -13.54
N CYS A 96 -6.53 -14.12 -12.65
CA CYS A 96 -7.25 -14.24 -11.39
C CYS A 96 -8.75 -13.86 -11.49
N SER A 97 -9.23 -13.45 -12.66
CA SER A 97 -10.62 -13.03 -12.89
C SER A 97 -11.07 -11.92 -11.92
N VAL A 98 -10.23 -10.91 -11.72
CA VAL A 98 -10.55 -9.72 -10.92
C VAL A 98 -10.66 -8.48 -11.81
N SER A 99 -11.42 -7.48 -11.36
CA SER A 99 -11.77 -6.31 -12.18
C SER A 99 -10.86 -5.10 -11.99
N ALA A 100 -9.95 -5.13 -11.00
CA ALA A 100 -9.15 -3.98 -10.62
C ALA A 100 -7.72 -4.35 -10.21
N CYS A 101 -6.83 -3.37 -10.39
CA CYS A 101 -5.48 -3.39 -9.84
C CYS A 101 -5.11 -2.03 -9.25
N ALA A 102 -4.11 -2.02 -8.37
CA ALA A 102 -3.57 -0.81 -7.79
C ALA A 102 -2.04 -0.90 -7.65
N ASP A 103 -1.36 0.19 -7.97
CA ASP A 103 0.09 0.27 -7.84
C ASP A 103 0.51 0.51 -6.39
N LYS A 104 -0.35 1.22 -5.64
CA LYS A 104 -0.16 1.52 -4.23
C LYS A 104 -1.51 1.56 -3.54
N MET A 105 -1.59 0.97 -2.35
CA MET A 105 -2.70 1.19 -1.43
C MET A 105 -2.16 1.84 -0.17
N TYR A 106 -2.79 2.94 0.21
CA TYR A 106 -2.63 3.52 1.53
C TYR A 106 -3.78 3.00 2.37
N ALA A 107 -3.46 2.42 3.53
CA ALA A 107 -4.51 2.00 4.44
C ALA A 107 -5.34 3.23 4.86
N GLN A 108 -6.66 3.16 4.70
CA GLN A 108 -7.56 4.27 5.01
C GLN A 108 -7.45 4.65 6.49
N GLU A 109 -7.22 5.94 6.74
CA GLU A 109 -7.39 6.56 8.05
C GLU A 109 -8.90 6.61 8.34
N SER A 110 -9.36 5.79 9.29
CA SER A 110 -10.71 5.84 9.85
C SER A 110 -10.76 6.75 11.07
#